data_AF-D2R269-F1
#
_entry.id   AF-D2R269-F1
#
_cell.length_a   1.000
_cell.length_b   1.000
_cell.length_c   1.000
_cell.angle_alpha   90.00
_cell.angle_beta   90.00
_cell.angle_gamma   90.00
#
_symmetry.space_group_name_H-M   'P 1'
#
loop_
_entity.id
_entity.type
_entity.pdbx_description
1 polymer ?
#
loop_
_entity_poly.entity_id
_entity_poly.type
_entity_poly.pdbx_seq_one_letter_code
_entity_poly.pdbx_strand_id
1 'polypeptide(L)'
;MADFSLLPIIISAFTGGAAGAVITAIATNRRGQRDLGVKFAEKYLDMFEKIAAAKTILKDPSDLNDPAKRNQVILVVNWFELVSTCYLNGLVDADLVRAFELPQIATRFYHSFSEAQRVGDAGALVAAFSREQVAGLTALRRLSSGEVPQLG
;
A
#
# COMPACT_ATOMS: atom_id res chain seq x y z
N MET A 1 20.54 2.73 11.60
CA MET A 1 19.71 3.38 12.65
C MET A 1 18.31 3.46 12.08
N ALA A 2 17.32 2.83 12.72
CA ALA A 2 15.94 2.91 12.25
C ALA A 2 15.40 4.31 12.51
N ASP A 3 14.97 5.01 11.48
CA ASP A 3 14.45 6.36 11.56
C ASP A 3 13.03 6.30 12.17
N PHE A 4 12.86 6.84 13.39
CA PHE A 4 11.60 6.78 14.14
C PHE A 4 10.48 7.64 13.52
N SER A 5 10.77 8.35 12.43
CA SER A 5 9.85 9.18 11.66
C SER A 5 8.74 8.40 10.94
N LEU A 6 8.86 7.07 10.78
CA LEU A 6 7.86 6.22 10.11
C LEU A 6 6.74 5.71 11.04
N LEU A 7 6.94 5.76 12.36
CA LEU A 7 5.97 5.29 13.35
C LEU A 7 4.57 5.92 13.23
N PRO A 8 4.41 7.24 12.99
CA PRO A 8 3.10 7.86 12.87
C PRO A 8 2.32 7.36 11.64
N ILE A 9 3.01 7.10 10.52
CA ILE A 9 2.42 6.57 9.28
C ILE A 9 1.92 5.14 9.51
N ILE A 10 2.70 4.34 10.23
CA ILE A 10 2.37 2.95 10.58
C ILE A 10 1.16 2.89 11.52
N ILE A 11 1.10 3.77 12.54
CA ILE A 11 0.03 3.81 13.53
C ILE A 11 -1.29 4.32 12.91
N SER A 12 -1.21 5.29 12.00
CA SER A 12 -2.41 5.81 11.30
C SER A 12 -2.98 4.85 10.26
N ALA A 13 -2.14 4.05 9.59
CA ALA A 13 -2.59 3.03 8.64
C ALA A 13 -3.18 1.77 9.30
N PHE A 14 -2.80 1.47 10.56
CA PHE A 14 -3.26 0.30 11.30
C PHE A 14 -4.00 0.68 12.59
N THR A 15 -5.31 0.91 12.49
CA THR A 15 -6.20 0.76 13.65
C THR A 15 -6.44 -0.73 13.91
N GLY A 16 -5.57 -1.33 14.75
CA GLY A 16 -5.72 -2.69 15.27
C GLY A 16 -4.61 -3.66 14.84
N GLY A 17 -3.92 -4.24 15.82
CA GLY A 17 -3.07 -5.44 15.72
C GLY A 17 -1.73 -5.30 14.98
N ALA A 18 -1.75 -4.83 13.74
CA ALA A 18 -0.58 -4.91 12.86
C ALA A 18 0.40 -3.73 12.97
N ALA A 19 0.01 -2.62 13.61
CA ALA A 19 0.96 -1.59 14.05
C ALA A 19 2.03 -2.19 14.99
N GLY A 20 1.63 -3.09 15.89
CA GLY A 20 2.56 -3.78 16.80
C GLY A 20 3.56 -4.67 16.06
N ALA A 21 3.11 -5.39 15.02
CA ALA A 21 3.98 -6.27 14.23
C ALA A 21 5.04 -5.50 13.42
N VAL A 22 4.69 -4.34 12.86
CA VAL A 22 5.65 -3.48 12.15
C VAL A 22 6.70 -2.93 13.14
N ILE A 23 6.28 -2.52 14.33
CA ILE A 23 7.19 -2.06 15.40
C ILE A 23 8.14 -3.18 15.82
N THR A 24 7.63 -4.41 16.00
CA THR A 24 8.44 -5.58 16.33
C THR A 24 9.41 -5.94 15.20
N ALA A 25 8.99 -5.84 13.94
CA ALA A 25 9.84 -6.11 12.77
C ALA A 25 10.98 -5.09 12.63
N ILE A 26 10.74 -3.82 12.97
CA ILE A 26 11.80 -2.80 13.03
C ILE A 26 12.80 -3.11 14.16
N ALA A 27 12.34 -3.73 15.25
CA ALA A 27 13.18 -4.04 16.41
C ALA A 27 13.97 -5.36 16.30
N THR A 28 13.70 -6.24 15.33
CA THR A 28 14.33 -7.57 15.26
C THR A 28 14.75 -8.00 13.85
N ASN A 29 15.85 -8.80 13.79
CA ASN A 29 16.51 -9.41 12.62
C ASN A 29 15.57 -10.11 11.59
N ARG A 30 16.13 -10.86 10.61
CA ARG A 30 15.42 -11.67 9.57
C ARG A 30 14.09 -12.34 9.95
N ARG A 31 13.90 -12.75 11.22
CA ARG A 31 12.62 -13.32 11.69
C ARG A 31 11.49 -12.28 11.68
N GLY A 32 11.77 -11.04 12.10
CA GLY A 32 10.81 -9.94 12.07
C GLY A 32 10.39 -9.57 10.64
N GLN A 33 11.33 -9.59 9.70
CA GLN A 33 11.05 -9.37 8.28
C GLN A 33 10.07 -10.39 7.69
N ARG A 34 10.19 -11.65 8.09
CA ARG A 34 9.27 -12.72 7.64
C ARG A 34 7.91 -12.64 8.29
N ASP A 35 7.86 -12.43 9.60
CA ASP A 35 6.61 -12.27 10.33
C ASP A 35 5.80 -11.08 9.77
N LEU A 36 6.47 -9.97 9.44
CA LEU A 36 5.81 -8.84 8.79
C LEU A 36 5.26 -9.19 7.40
N GLY A 37 6.01 -9.97 6.61
CA GLY A 37 5.56 -10.44 5.30
C GLY A 37 4.31 -11.31 5.38
N VAL A 38 4.26 -12.23 6.34
CA VAL A 38 3.08 -13.05 6.63
C VAL A 38 1.90 -12.17 7.06
N LYS A 39 2.13 -11.17 7.90
CA LYS A 39 1.08 -10.22 8.31
C LYS A 39 0.50 -9.41 7.16
N PHE A 40 1.32 -9.02 6.18
CA PHE A 40 0.82 -8.40 4.96
C PHE A 40 -0.05 -9.36 4.13
N ALA A 41 0.30 -10.65 4.06
CA ALA A 41 -0.50 -11.65 3.39
C ALA A 41 -1.84 -11.90 4.10
N GLU A 42 -1.84 -12.04 5.42
CA GLU A 42 -3.06 -12.13 6.23
C GLU A 42 -3.94 -10.89 6.01
N LYS A 43 -3.35 -9.70 6.09
CA LYS A 43 -4.09 -8.45 5.88
C LYS A 43 -4.61 -8.33 4.46
N TYR A 44 -3.92 -8.87 3.45
CA TYR A 44 -4.42 -8.90 2.08
C TYR A 44 -5.73 -9.68 1.98
N LEU A 45 -5.87 -10.82 2.66
CA LEU A 45 -7.10 -11.58 2.68
C LEU A 45 -8.26 -10.75 3.26
N ASP A 46 -8.02 -10.02 4.36
CA ASP A 46 -9.00 -9.09 4.94
C ASP A 46 -9.32 -7.88 4.02
N MET A 47 -8.33 -7.48 3.21
CA MET A 47 -8.41 -6.34 2.31
C MET A 47 -8.99 -6.69 0.93
N PHE A 48 -9.12 -7.98 0.59
CA PHE A 48 -9.49 -8.41 -0.75
C PHE A 48 -10.82 -7.81 -1.23
N GLU A 49 -11.86 -7.89 -0.40
CA GLU A 49 -13.17 -7.29 -0.70
C GLU A 49 -13.09 -5.77 -0.81
N LYS A 50 -12.28 -5.13 0.04
CA LYS A 50 -12.09 -3.67 0.04
C LYS A 50 -11.37 -3.20 -1.21
N ILE A 51 -10.39 -3.97 -1.71
CA ILE A 51 -9.69 -3.72 -2.96
C ILE A 51 -10.68 -3.83 -4.13
N ALA A 52 -11.53 -4.86 -4.15
CA ALA A 52 -12.54 -5.03 -5.19
C ALA A 52 -13.57 -3.89 -5.19
N ALA A 53 -14.05 -3.48 -4.01
CA ALA A 53 -14.96 -2.35 -3.84
C ALA A 53 -14.31 -1.04 -4.32
N ALA A 54 -13.08 -0.76 -3.90
CA ALA A 54 -12.34 0.43 -4.31
C ALA A 54 -12.10 0.45 -5.83
N LYS A 55 -11.79 -0.69 -6.46
CA LYS A 55 -11.68 -0.77 -7.94
C LYS A 55 -13.00 -0.48 -8.63
N THR A 56 -14.13 -0.86 -8.03
CA THR A 56 -15.46 -0.55 -8.59
C THR A 56 -15.75 0.95 -8.49
N ILE A 57 -15.45 1.57 -7.34
CA ILE A 57 -15.56 3.03 -7.16
C ILE A 57 -14.68 3.76 -8.19
N LEU A 58 -13.45 3.30 -8.42
CA LEU A 58 -12.54 3.92 -9.39
C LEU A 58 -13.00 3.80 -10.86
N LYS A 59 -13.97 2.94 -11.19
CA LYS A 59 -14.54 2.89 -12.55
C LYS A 59 -15.47 4.07 -12.85
N ASP A 60 -16.06 4.66 -11.82
CA ASP A 60 -16.89 5.86 -11.93
C ASP A 60 -16.30 6.95 -11.03
N PRO A 61 -15.42 7.82 -11.56
CA PRO A 61 -14.78 8.86 -10.76
C PRO A 61 -15.76 9.81 -10.04
N SER A 62 -17.02 9.91 -10.50
CA SER A 62 -18.03 10.74 -9.84
C SER A 62 -18.38 10.24 -8.43
N ASP A 63 -18.21 8.94 -8.17
CA ASP A 63 -18.41 8.32 -6.85
C ASP A 63 -17.42 8.82 -5.80
N LEU A 64 -16.28 9.39 -6.21
CA LEU A 64 -15.29 9.94 -5.29
C LEU A 64 -15.72 11.27 -4.64
N ASN A 65 -16.81 11.86 -5.11
CA ASN A 65 -17.45 12.99 -4.45
C ASN A 65 -18.14 12.60 -3.14
N ASP A 66 -18.51 11.32 -2.98
CA ASP A 66 -19.00 10.78 -1.72
C ASP A 66 -17.81 10.52 -0.77
N PRO A 67 -17.73 11.21 0.40
CA PRO A 67 -16.66 11.01 1.36
C PRO A 67 -16.51 9.56 1.82
N ALA A 68 -17.60 8.79 1.93
CA ALA A 68 -17.55 7.41 2.39
C ALA A 68 -16.86 6.51 1.35
N LYS A 69 -17.23 6.65 0.07
CA LYS A 69 -16.60 5.92 -1.05
C LYS A 69 -15.14 6.33 -1.22
N ARG A 70 -14.85 7.63 -1.15
CA ARG A 70 -13.48 8.15 -1.18
C ARG A 70 -12.60 7.56 -0.07
N ASN A 71 -13.10 7.50 1.16
CA ASN A 71 -12.37 6.92 2.29
C ASN A 71 -12.06 5.43 2.10
N GLN A 72 -12.92 4.67 1.41
CA GLN A 72 -12.63 3.27 1.08
C GLN A 72 -11.44 3.15 0.13
N VAL A 73 -11.36 4.02 -0.88
CA VAL A 73 -10.20 4.05 -1.80
C VAL A 73 -8.94 4.48 -1.06
N ILE A 74 -9.01 5.53 -0.22
CA ILE A 74 -7.88 5.98 0.62
C ILE A 74 -7.35 4.86 1.50
N LEU A 75 -8.23 4.09 2.14
CA LEU A 75 -7.82 2.98 3.00
C LEU A 75 -7.02 1.92 2.23
N VAL A 76 -7.41 1.60 1.00
CA VAL A 76 -6.65 0.67 0.14
C VAL A 76 -5.31 1.26 -0.28
N VAL A 77 -5.27 2.54 -0.63
CA VAL A 77 -4.03 3.23 -1.01
C VAL A 77 -3.04 3.30 0.15
N ASN A 78 -3.49 3.67 1.35
CA ASN A 78 -2.66 3.69 2.57
C ASN A 78 -2.03 2.33 2.85
N TRP A 79 -2.79 1.26 2.62
CA TRP A 79 -2.27 -0.09 2.82
C TRP A 79 -1.16 -0.42 1.83
N PHE A 80 -1.34 -0.11 0.53
CA PHE A 80 -0.27 -0.31 -0.46
C PHE A 80 0.95 0.59 -0.21
N GLU A 81 0.74 1.83 0.19
CA GLU A 81 1.81 2.74 0.58
C GLU A 81 2.65 2.12 1.71
N LEU A 82 2.01 1.58 2.75
CA LEU A 82 2.71 0.94 3.85
C LEU A 82 3.50 -0.29 3.40
N VAL A 83 2.90 -1.16 2.57
CA VAL A 83 3.60 -2.32 2.00
C VAL A 83 4.84 -1.87 1.22
N SER A 84 4.70 -0.81 0.42
CA SER A 84 5.80 -0.24 -0.37
C SER A 84 6.91 0.33 0.51
N THR A 85 6.55 1.05 1.57
CA THR A 85 7.49 1.68 2.50
C THR A 85 8.27 0.61 3.24
N CYS A 86 7.60 -0.42 3.78
CA CYS A 86 8.29 -1.52 4.44
C CYS A 86 9.20 -2.30 3.48
N TYR A 87 8.79 -2.48 2.23
CA TYR A 87 9.62 -3.13 1.22
C TYR A 87 10.87 -2.30 0.89
N LEU A 88 10.71 -1.02 0.55
CA LEU A 88 11.82 -0.14 0.16
C LEU A 88 12.84 0.05 1.27
N ASN A 89 12.41 -0.01 2.53
CA ASN A 89 13.28 0.10 3.70
C ASN A 89 13.86 -1.26 4.14
N GLY A 90 13.62 -2.36 3.41
CA GLY A 90 14.13 -3.69 3.77
C GLY A 90 13.56 -4.23 5.09
N LEU A 91 12.39 -3.74 5.52
CA LEU A 91 11.73 -4.15 6.77
C LEU A 91 10.92 -5.43 6.61
N VAL A 92 10.67 -5.85 5.37
CA VAL A 92 9.93 -7.07 5.04
C VAL A 92 10.76 -7.94 4.09
N ASP A 93 10.59 -9.26 4.21
CA ASP A 93 11.21 -10.23 3.31
C ASP A 93 10.66 -10.03 1.89
N ALA A 94 11.53 -9.59 0.98
CA ALA A 94 11.17 -9.26 -0.39
C ALA A 94 10.67 -10.47 -1.19
N ASP A 95 11.17 -11.68 -0.89
CA ASP A 95 10.76 -12.90 -1.57
C ASP A 95 9.34 -13.28 -1.16
N LEU A 96 8.99 -13.11 0.12
CA LEU A 96 7.62 -13.31 0.60
C LEU A 96 6.64 -12.32 -0.05
N VAL A 97 6.98 -11.03 -0.09
CA VAL A 97 6.12 -10.02 -0.72
C VAL A 97 5.84 -10.34 -2.20
N ARG A 98 6.85 -10.84 -2.92
CA ARG A 98 6.69 -11.29 -4.30
C ARG A 98 5.88 -12.58 -4.41
N ALA A 99 6.10 -13.55 -3.52
CA ALA A 99 5.37 -14.82 -3.51
C ALA A 99 3.85 -14.62 -3.30
N PHE A 100 3.46 -13.59 -2.56
CA PHE A 100 2.05 -13.21 -2.37
C PHE A 100 1.48 -12.31 -3.49
N GLU A 101 2.24 -12.07 -4.55
CA GLU A 101 1.87 -11.21 -5.68
C GLU A 101 1.45 -9.77 -5.32
N LEU A 102 1.83 -9.28 -4.14
CA LEU A 102 1.44 -7.94 -3.67
C LEU A 102 1.86 -6.83 -4.65
N PRO A 103 3.06 -6.87 -5.29
CA PRO A 103 3.43 -5.90 -6.32
C PRO A 103 2.50 -5.92 -7.54
N GLN A 104 2.10 -7.10 -8.03
CA GLN A 104 1.21 -7.22 -9.19
C GLN A 104 -0.19 -6.73 -8.86
N ILE A 105 -0.68 -7.02 -7.65
CA ILE A 105 -1.97 -6.52 -7.16
C ILE A 105 -1.94 -4.99 -7.07
N ALA A 106 -0.91 -4.42 -6.45
CA ALA A 106 -0.73 -2.97 -6.34
C ALA A 106 -0.65 -2.29 -7.71
N THR A 107 0.00 -2.94 -8.68
CA THR A 107 0.09 -2.47 -10.07
C THR A 107 -1.28 -2.40 -10.74
N ARG A 108 -2.06 -3.47 -10.65
CA ARG A 108 -3.43 -3.51 -11.20
C ARG A 108 -4.33 -2.46 -10.55
N PHE A 109 -4.14 -2.21 -9.26
CA PHE A 109 -4.85 -1.14 -8.55
C PHE A 109 -4.40 0.25 -9.04
N TYR A 110 -3.09 0.49 -9.11
CA TYR A 110 -2.52 1.74 -9.62
C TYR A 110 -3.01 2.07 -11.02
N HIS A 111 -3.11 1.09 -11.93
CA HIS A 111 -3.69 1.32 -13.26
C HIS A 111 -5.15 1.79 -13.18
N SER A 112 -5.96 1.19 -12.31
CA SER A 112 -7.36 1.61 -12.12
C SER A 112 -7.42 3.04 -11.55
N PHE A 113 -6.51 3.35 -10.63
CA PHE A 113 -6.38 4.66 -10.00
C PHE A 113 -5.93 5.75 -10.99
N SER A 114 -4.89 5.50 -11.78
CA SER A 114 -4.40 6.43 -12.80
C SER A 114 -5.41 6.67 -13.90
N GLU A 115 -6.17 5.65 -14.30
CA GLU A 115 -7.26 5.81 -15.27
C GLU A 115 -8.38 6.67 -14.70
N ALA A 116 -8.76 6.47 -13.43
CA ALA A 116 -9.72 7.32 -12.75
C ALA A 116 -9.23 8.79 -12.67
N GLN A 117 -7.94 9.02 -12.44
CA GLN A 117 -7.33 10.36 -12.47
C GLN A 117 -7.38 11.02 -13.85
N ARG A 118 -7.26 10.23 -14.92
CA ARG A 118 -7.27 10.71 -16.30
C ARG A 118 -8.68 11.09 -16.77
N VAL A 119 -9.68 10.33 -16.33
CA VAL A 119 -11.08 10.45 -16.78
C VAL A 119 -11.91 11.35 -15.85
N GLY A 120 -11.61 11.37 -14.56
CA GLY A 120 -12.24 12.25 -13.58
C GLY A 120 -11.62 13.65 -13.55
N ASP A 121 -12.30 14.58 -12.88
CA ASP A 121 -11.72 15.88 -12.55
C ASP A 121 -10.51 15.65 -11.63
N ALA A 122 -9.31 15.65 -12.24
CA ALA A 122 -8.05 15.27 -11.62
C ALA A 122 -7.78 16.03 -10.29
N GLY A 123 -8.40 17.20 -10.11
CA GLY A 123 -8.33 17.99 -8.88
C GLY A 123 -8.85 17.27 -7.63
N ALA A 124 -9.94 16.50 -7.72
CA ALA A 124 -10.54 15.84 -6.55
C ALA A 124 -9.70 14.64 -6.07
N LEU A 125 -9.09 13.90 -7.01
CA LEU A 125 -8.18 12.80 -6.72
C LEU A 125 -6.81 13.33 -6.26
N VAL A 126 -6.22 14.30 -6.94
CA VAL A 126 -4.91 14.84 -6.54
C VAL A 126 -4.98 15.57 -5.18
N ALA A 127 -6.12 16.16 -4.81
CA ALA A 127 -6.33 16.73 -3.48
C ALA A 127 -6.60 15.66 -2.39
N ALA A 128 -7.16 14.50 -2.77
CA ALA A 128 -7.52 13.45 -1.83
C ALA A 128 -6.35 12.54 -1.44
N PHE A 129 -5.29 12.48 -2.26
CA PHE A 129 -4.17 11.58 -2.06
C PHE A 129 -2.84 12.32 -1.85
N SER A 130 -2.07 11.91 -0.85
CA SER A 130 -0.75 12.48 -0.56
C SER A 130 0.27 12.09 -1.65
N ARG A 131 1.36 12.86 -1.77
CA ARG A 131 2.45 12.51 -2.68
C ARG A 131 3.10 11.17 -2.31
N GLU A 132 3.13 10.85 -1.03
CA GLU A 132 3.71 9.62 -0.47
C GLU A 132 2.90 8.40 -0.89
N GLN A 133 1.57 8.49 -0.82
CA GLN A 133 0.64 7.46 -1.30
C GLN A 133 0.84 7.12 -2.78
N VAL A 134 0.98 8.15 -3.63
CA VAL A 134 1.23 7.98 -5.07
C VAL A 134 2.62 7.40 -5.32
N ALA A 135 3.63 7.86 -4.57
CA ALA A 135 4.98 7.34 -4.66
C ALA A 135 5.05 5.86 -4.26
N GLY A 136 4.33 5.46 -3.21
CA GLY A 136 4.29 4.08 -2.74
C GLY A 136 3.67 3.11 -3.75
N LEU A 137 2.53 3.49 -4.34
CA LEU A 137 1.93 2.72 -5.43
C LEU A 137 2.87 2.59 -6.64
N THR A 138 3.56 3.69 -6.98
CA THR A 138 4.52 3.70 -8.10
C THR A 138 5.72 2.81 -7.81
N ALA A 139 6.21 2.77 -6.58
CA ALA A 139 7.30 1.89 -6.17
C ALA A 139 6.93 0.40 -6.30
N LEU A 140 5.74 0.01 -5.83
CA LEU A 140 5.26 -1.37 -6.00
C LEU A 140 5.05 -1.73 -7.47
N ARG A 141 4.60 -0.77 -8.29
CA ARG A 141 4.52 -0.97 -9.74
C ARG A 141 5.87 -1.30 -10.34
N ARG A 142 6.89 -0.50 -10.05
CA ARG A 142 8.26 -0.72 -10.56
C ARG A 142 8.82 -2.08 -10.12
N LEU A 143 8.44 -2.55 -8.93
CA LEU A 143 8.83 -3.90 -8.49
C LEU A 143 8.22 -4.98 -9.36
N SER A 144 6.94 -4.84 -9.72
CA SER A 144 6.27 -5.80 -10.58
C SER A 144 6.86 -5.86 -11.99
N SER A 145 7.40 -4.74 -12.51
CA SER A 145 8.05 -4.65 -13.82
C SER A 145 9.52 -5.08 -13.80
N GLY A 146 10.08 -5.42 -12.63
CA GLY A 146 11.50 -5.77 -12.48
C GLY A 146 12.45 -4.57 -12.58
N GLU A 147 11.93 -3.34 -12.46
CA GLU A 147 12.69 -2.09 -12.67
C GLU A 147 13.39 -1.57 -11.40
N VAL A 148 13.22 -2.19 -10.23
CA VAL A 148 13.82 -1.70 -8.99
C VAL A 148 15.21 -2.29 -8.77
N PRO A 149 16.21 -1.47 -8.40
CA PRO A 149 17.53 -1.95 -8.02
C PRO A 149 17.41 -2.99 -6.90
N GLN A 150 18.11 -4.11 -7.05
CA GLN A 150 18.25 -5.07 -5.96
C GLN A 150 18.75 -4.30 -4.72
N LEU A 151 18.09 -4.50 -3.59
CA LEU A 151 18.57 -4.01 -2.30
C LEU A 151 19.99 -4.57 -2.14
N GLY A 152 20.99 -3.69 -2.20
CA GLY A 152 22.40 -4.03 -1.98
C GLY A 152 22.67 -4.37 -0.53
#